data_AF-A0A7C3H8M8-F1
#
_entry.id   AF-A0A7C3H8M8-F1
#
_cell.length_a   1.000
_cell.length_b   1.000
_cell.length_c   1.000
_cell.angle_alpha   90.00
_cell.angle_beta   90.00
_cell.angle_gamma   90.00
#
_symmetry.space_group_name_H-M   'P 1'
#
loop_
_entity.id
_entity.type
_entity.pdbx_description
1 polymer ?
#
loop_
_entity_poly.entity_id
_entity_poly.type
_entity_poly.pdbx_seq_one_letter_code
_entity_poly.pdbx_strand_id
1 'polypeptide(L)'
;MGIKTPKIRNWNDCKTLDRLLFFAQSLEEKLFDYTIDSYKARALNIHTLLYELSAVCEKVIEARLSTGVLIPLIEELKQLINIDPVISEEERTHFRIYAERLENLRNKPNEISDILDAILIEIEGYYWDRLKKSISKEVRRDLNSRLLAALADSFISEAELQGFHRSYIYHVTKKTFWRPKITSVDAIDEFLSLFSKGIEKYTFVVKASKDLLQMKDFAAAFGMEIHEQPPNLELNHEQVEKFIGDSAECPVFITIKGQARRDPVSARIYAERQMEALANVFSFHVHHVDPNWYSVALCLDEENNFKGFLKPPMQPIKRCRHSSIENKEAEIKKPLNC
;
A
#
# COMPACT_ATOMS: atom_id res chain seq x y z
N MET A 1 7.10 -14.94 21.29
CA MET A 1 6.35 -13.78 20.76
C MET A 1 4.89 -13.99 21.11
N GLY A 2 4.31 -13.13 21.94
CA GLY A 2 2.89 -13.24 22.28
C GLY A 2 2.05 -12.77 21.10
N ILE A 3 1.12 -13.61 20.64
CA ILE A 3 0.00 -13.22 19.78
C ILE A 3 -0.68 -12.05 20.51
N LYS A 4 -0.55 -10.82 19.99
CA LYS A 4 -1.30 -9.68 20.53
C LYS A 4 -2.77 -10.03 20.33
N THR A 5 -3.47 -10.34 21.41
CA THR A 5 -4.92 -10.50 21.37
C THR A 5 -5.52 -9.21 20.84
N PRO A 6 -6.23 -9.24 19.69
CA PRO A 6 -6.82 -8.04 19.13
C PRO A 6 -7.73 -7.42 20.19
N LYS A 7 -7.67 -6.10 20.35
CA LYS A 7 -8.56 -5.40 21.29
C LYS A 7 -9.96 -5.35 20.67
N ILE A 8 -10.78 -6.37 20.92
CA ILE A 8 -12.16 -6.50 20.41
C ILE A 8 -13.14 -5.52 21.11
N ARG A 9 -12.64 -4.65 22.01
CA ARG A 9 -13.47 -3.70 22.79
C ARG A 9 -14.38 -2.79 21.95
N ASN A 10 -14.04 -2.60 20.69
CA ASN A 10 -14.78 -1.75 19.76
C ASN A 10 -15.79 -2.52 18.89
N TRP A 11 -15.95 -3.83 19.04
CA TRP A 11 -16.89 -4.63 18.25
C TRP A 11 -18.09 -5.01 19.12
N ASN A 12 -19.27 -4.57 18.72
CA ASN A 12 -20.53 -4.95 19.37
C ASN A 12 -21.04 -6.26 18.74
N ASP A 13 -21.64 -7.13 19.53
CA ASP A 13 -22.23 -8.42 19.08
C ASP A 13 -21.32 -9.24 18.14
N CYS A 14 -20.26 -9.81 18.72
CA CYS A 14 -19.27 -10.59 17.97
C CYS A 14 -19.87 -11.77 17.19
N LYS A 15 -21.09 -12.24 17.50
CA LYS A 15 -21.69 -13.38 16.80
C LYS A 15 -22.17 -13.01 15.39
N THR A 16 -22.79 -11.84 15.22
CA THR A 16 -23.26 -11.38 13.91
C THR A 16 -22.16 -10.77 13.07
N LEU A 17 -21.06 -10.33 13.69
CA LEU A 17 -19.92 -9.69 13.02
C LEU A 17 -18.68 -10.58 12.89
N ASP A 18 -18.74 -11.86 13.28
CA ASP A 18 -17.58 -12.75 13.37
C ASP A 18 -16.79 -12.81 12.05
N ARG A 19 -17.49 -12.88 10.91
CA ARG A 19 -16.87 -12.96 9.58
C ARG A 19 -16.19 -11.67 9.17
N LEU A 20 -16.82 -10.54 9.46
CA LEU A 20 -16.21 -9.22 9.23
C LEU A 20 -14.98 -9.04 10.13
N LEU A 21 -15.08 -9.45 11.40
CA LEU A 21 -13.98 -9.43 12.35
C LEU A 21 -12.82 -10.31 11.86
N PHE A 22 -13.10 -11.53 11.41
CA PHE A 22 -12.11 -12.45 10.87
C PHE A 22 -11.41 -11.86 9.63
N PHE A 23 -12.16 -11.26 8.71
CA PHE A 23 -11.58 -10.58 7.55
C PHE A 23 -10.68 -9.40 7.97
N ALA A 24 -11.15 -8.55 8.89
CA ALA A 24 -10.38 -7.42 9.41
C ALA A 24 -9.10 -7.84 10.15
N GLN A 25 -9.16 -8.94 10.91
CA GLN A 25 -7.98 -9.55 11.56
C GLN A 25 -7.01 -10.11 10.52
N SER A 26 -7.52 -10.81 9.51
CA SER A 26 -6.71 -11.36 8.42
C SER A 26 -5.96 -10.26 7.68
N LEU A 27 -6.63 -9.14 7.38
CA LEU A 27 -5.97 -7.97 6.78
C LEU A 27 -4.91 -7.38 7.70
N GLU A 28 -5.25 -7.13 8.98
CA GLU A 28 -4.29 -6.56 9.93
C GLU A 28 -3.02 -7.43 10.04
N GLU A 29 -3.18 -8.74 10.22
CA GLU A 29 -2.06 -9.67 10.38
C GLU A 29 -1.17 -9.71 9.13
N LYS A 30 -1.78 -9.84 7.95
CA LYS A 30 -1.05 -9.95 6.68
C LYS A 30 -0.35 -8.67 6.28
N LEU A 31 -0.90 -7.51 6.65
CA LEU A 31 -0.34 -6.19 6.35
C LEU A 31 0.65 -5.72 7.42
N PHE A 32 0.71 -6.39 8.57
CA PHE A 32 1.60 -5.98 9.65
C PHE A 32 3.08 -6.26 9.32
N ASP A 33 3.92 -5.22 9.43
CA ASP A 33 5.31 -5.26 8.96
C ASP A 33 6.21 -6.30 9.66
N TYR A 34 5.79 -6.83 10.82
CA TYR A 34 6.56 -7.76 11.67
C TYR A 34 5.99 -9.17 11.71
N THR A 35 4.99 -9.42 10.88
CA THR A 35 4.45 -10.77 10.71
C THR A 35 5.51 -11.64 10.04
N ILE A 36 5.70 -12.87 10.52
CA ILE A 36 6.63 -13.84 9.90
C ILE A 36 6.21 -13.99 8.44
N ASP A 37 7.15 -14.08 7.51
CA ASP A 37 6.86 -14.08 6.06
C ASP A 37 5.82 -15.13 5.65
N SER A 38 5.74 -16.26 6.35
CA SER A 38 4.73 -17.31 6.14
C SER A 38 3.28 -16.90 6.43
N TYR A 39 3.07 -15.83 7.19
CA TYR A 39 1.75 -15.26 7.53
C TYR A 39 1.49 -13.95 6.78
N LYS A 40 2.44 -13.45 5.97
CA LYS A 40 2.17 -12.33 5.07
C LYS A 40 1.20 -12.77 3.98
N ALA A 41 0.48 -11.79 3.44
CA ALA A 41 -0.34 -12.03 2.26
C ALA A 41 0.49 -12.71 1.18
N ARG A 42 -0.14 -13.64 0.45
CA ARG A 42 0.46 -14.18 -0.78
C ARG A 42 0.89 -13.00 -1.66
N ALA A 43 2.11 -13.06 -2.17
CA ALA A 43 2.64 -11.97 -2.99
C ALA A 43 1.79 -11.79 -4.25
N LEU A 44 1.33 -12.91 -4.82
CA LEU A 44 0.64 -12.93 -6.09
C LEU A 44 -0.78 -13.52 -5.97
N ASN A 45 -1.73 -12.84 -6.59
CA ASN A 45 -2.98 -13.39 -7.09
C ASN A 45 -2.82 -13.70 -8.61
N ILE A 46 -3.84 -14.26 -9.25
CA ILE A 46 -3.76 -14.59 -10.68
C ILE A 46 -3.45 -13.38 -11.57
N HIS A 47 -4.04 -12.22 -11.28
CA HIS A 47 -3.88 -11.00 -12.08
C HIS A 47 -2.44 -10.47 -12.00
N THR A 48 -1.90 -10.37 -10.78
CA THR A 48 -0.49 -9.97 -10.56
C THR A 48 0.50 -10.96 -11.16
N LEU A 49 0.22 -12.27 -11.12
CA LEU A 49 1.10 -13.28 -11.71
C LEU A 49 1.13 -13.15 -13.23
N LEU A 50 0.00 -12.83 -13.87
CA LEU A 50 -0.05 -12.62 -15.31
C LEU A 50 0.75 -11.40 -15.76
N TYR A 51 0.73 -10.32 -14.98
CA TYR A 51 1.60 -9.16 -15.22
C TYR A 51 3.08 -9.53 -15.08
N GLU A 52 3.45 -10.28 -14.04
CA GLU A 52 4.82 -10.75 -13.87
C GLU A 52 5.24 -11.65 -15.03
N LEU A 53 4.40 -12.60 -15.40
CA LEU A 53 4.65 -13.51 -16.51
C LEU A 53 4.80 -12.75 -17.85
N SER A 54 3.98 -11.73 -18.09
CA SER A 54 4.09 -10.85 -19.27
C SER A 54 5.42 -10.09 -19.27
N ALA A 55 5.78 -9.43 -18.15
CA ALA A 55 7.04 -8.70 -18.03
C ALA A 55 8.29 -9.61 -18.14
N VAL A 56 8.21 -10.86 -17.67
CA VAL A 56 9.27 -11.85 -17.85
C VAL A 56 9.33 -12.32 -19.30
N CYS A 57 8.18 -12.52 -19.95
CA CYS A 57 8.09 -12.89 -21.35
C CYS A 57 8.74 -11.83 -22.26
N GLU A 58 8.46 -10.54 -22.03
CA GLU A 58 9.12 -9.43 -22.73
C GLU A 58 10.65 -9.52 -22.63
N LYS A 59 11.19 -9.76 -21.43
CA LYS A 59 12.63 -9.92 -21.22
C LYS A 59 13.22 -11.13 -21.95
N VAL A 60 12.43 -12.20 -22.12
CA VAL A 60 12.84 -13.37 -22.92
C VAL A 60 12.85 -13.03 -24.42
N ILE A 61 11.84 -12.30 -24.91
CA ILE A 61 11.77 -11.80 -26.30
C ILE A 61 12.96 -10.89 -26.60
N GLU A 62 13.32 -10.01 -25.67
CA GLU A 62 14.49 -9.12 -25.75
C GLU A 62 15.84 -9.85 -25.57
N ALA A 63 15.84 -11.18 -25.45
CA ALA A 63 17.02 -12.01 -25.20
C ALA A 63 17.81 -11.63 -23.93
N ARG A 64 17.16 -11.00 -22.94
CA ARG A 64 17.73 -10.68 -21.62
C ARG A 64 17.61 -11.85 -20.63
N LEU A 65 16.69 -12.78 -20.88
CA LEU A 65 16.47 -13.99 -20.09
C LEU A 65 16.30 -15.23 -21.00
N SER A 66 16.50 -16.43 -20.44
CA SER A 66 16.25 -17.69 -21.13
C SER A 66 14.78 -18.10 -21.05
N THR A 67 14.30 -18.83 -22.06
CA THR A 67 12.91 -19.33 -22.12
C THR A 67 12.55 -20.26 -20.96
N GLY A 68 13.54 -20.95 -20.38
CA GLY A 68 13.33 -21.85 -19.24
C GLY A 68 12.73 -21.17 -18.00
N VAL A 69 12.91 -19.85 -17.86
CA VAL A 69 12.34 -19.07 -16.73
C VAL A 69 10.81 -19.02 -16.77
N LEU A 70 10.18 -19.19 -17.94
CA LEU A 70 8.73 -19.14 -18.09
C LEU A 70 8.03 -20.38 -17.55
N ILE A 71 8.71 -21.53 -17.52
CA ILE A 71 8.14 -22.83 -17.11
C ILE A 71 7.59 -22.78 -15.67
N PRO A 72 8.38 -22.41 -14.64
CA PRO A 72 7.86 -22.38 -13.26
C PRO A 72 6.72 -21.39 -13.06
N LEU A 73 6.71 -20.26 -13.79
CA LEU A 73 5.63 -19.27 -13.71
C LEU A 73 4.32 -19.79 -14.34
N ILE A 74 4.41 -20.52 -15.46
CA ILE A 74 3.25 -21.18 -16.07
C ILE A 74 2.72 -22.28 -15.15
N GLU A 75 3.59 -23.04 -14.49
CA GLU A 75 3.18 -24.03 -13.49
C GLU A 75 2.47 -23.39 -12.28
N GLU A 76 2.99 -22.28 -11.77
CA GLU A 76 2.35 -21.50 -10.70
C GLU A 76 0.98 -20.96 -11.14
N LEU A 77 0.86 -20.46 -12.39
CA LEU A 77 -0.40 -20.00 -12.95
C LEU A 77 -1.45 -21.12 -12.96
N LYS A 78 -1.07 -22.33 -13.38
CA LYS A 78 -1.96 -23.51 -13.35
C LYS A 78 -2.44 -23.81 -11.93
N GLN A 79 -1.59 -23.67 -10.92
CA GLN A 79 -1.99 -23.86 -9.53
C GLN A 79 -2.96 -22.76 -9.08
N LEU A 80 -2.64 -21.49 -9.33
CA LEU A 80 -3.48 -20.36 -8.95
C LEU A 80 -4.87 -20.40 -9.58
N ILE A 81 -4.99 -20.78 -10.86
CA ILE A 81 -6.29 -20.94 -11.54
C ILE A 81 -7.22 -21.87 -10.75
N ASN A 82 -6.69 -22.90 -10.08
CA ASN A 82 -7.50 -23.87 -9.34
C ASN A 82 -7.90 -23.39 -7.93
N ILE A 83 -7.19 -22.44 -7.34
CA ILE A 83 -7.39 -22.02 -5.95
C ILE A 83 -7.79 -20.55 -5.79
N ASP A 84 -7.78 -19.76 -6.88
CA ASP A 84 -8.14 -18.35 -6.84
C ASP A 84 -9.60 -18.19 -6.36
N PRO A 85 -9.87 -17.32 -5.37
CA PRO A 85 -11.20 -17.18 -4.77
C PRO A 85 -12.17 -16.29 -5.57
N VAL A 86 -11.71 -15.64 -6.64
CA VAL A 86 -12.49 -14.68 -7.45
C VAL A 86 -12.99 -15.32 -8.75
N ILE A 87 -12.22 -16.25 -9.31
CA ILE A 87 -12.54 -16.94 -10.56
C ILE A 87 -13.66 -17.99 -10.35
N SER A 88 -14.66 -17.96 -11.23
CA SER A 88 -15.76 -18.94 -11.25
C SER A 88 -15.33 -20.27 -11.89
N GLU A 89 -16.02 -21.37 -11.60
CA GLU A 89 -15.67 -22.69 -12.17
C GLU A 89 -15.73 -22.74 -13.70
N GLU A 90 -16.66 -22.00 -14.31
CA GLU A 90 -16.74 -21.87 -15.77
C GLU A 90 -15.47 -21.22 -16.33
N GLU A 91 -15.06 -20.09 -15.78
CA GLU A 91 -13.83 -19.38 -16.17
C GLU A 91 -12.57 -20.20 -15.85
N ARG A 92 -12.53 -20.94 -14.73
CA ARG A 92 -11.40 -21.84 -14.44
C ARG A 92 -11.17 -22.82 -15.59
N THR A 93 -12.24 -23.33 -16.19
CA THR A 93 -12.15 -24.25 -17.33
C THR A 93 -11.51 -23.55 -18.53
N HIS A 94 -11.92 -22.31 -18.84
CA HIS A 94 -11.31 -21.51 -19.89
C HIS A 94 -9.83 -21.18 -19.61
N PHE A 95 -9.49 -20.74 -18.40
CA PHE A 95 -8.10 -20.44 -18.02
C PHE A 95 -7.20 -21.66 -18.01
N ARG A 96 -7.71 -22.85 -17.70
CA ARG A 96 -6.93 -24.11 -17.83
C ARG A 96 -6.51 -24.36 -19.28
N ILE A 97 -7.41 -24.14 -20.24
CA ILE A 97 -7.09 -24.28 -21.67
C ILE A 97 -6.00 -23.28 -22.06
N TYR A 98 -6.09 -22.03 -21.60
CA TYR A 98 -5.05 -21.04 -21.83
C TYR A 98 -3.71 -21.47 -21.23
N ALA A 99 -3.69 -21.92 -19.98
CA ALA A 99 -2.46 -22.34 -19.32
C ALA A 99 -1.81 -23.57 -19.98
N GLU A 100 -2.61 -24.55 -20.43
CA GLU A 100 -2.11 -25.67 -21.23
C GLU A 100 -1.53 -25.20 -22.58
N ARG A 101 -2.16 -24.22 -23.22
CA ARG A 101 -1.64 -23.64 -24.46
C ARG A 101 -0.31 -22.92 -24.23
N LEU A 102 -0.18 -22.16 -23.15
CA LEU A 102 1.08 -21.50 -22.76
C LEU A 102 2.22 -22.51 -22.57
N GLU A 103 1.93 -23.62 -21.88
CA GLU A 103 2.91 -24.70 -21.63
C GLU A 103 3.40 -25.37 -22.93
N ASN A 104 2.49 -25.57 -23.88
CA ASN A 104 2.80 -26.11 -25.21
C ASN A 104 3.62 -25.13 -26.07
N LEU A 105 3.47 -23.83 -25.82
CA LEU A 105 4.14 -22.76 -26.54
C LEU A 105 5.40 -22.25 -25.84
N ARG A 106 5.90 -22.91 -24.79
CA ARG A 106 7.05 -22.47 -23.96
C ARG A 106 8.33 -22.05 -24.72
N ASN A 107 8.52 -22.53 -25.95
CA ASN A 107 9.66 -22.20 -26.80
C ASN A 107 9.38 -21.06 -27.80
N LYS A 108 8.18 -20.48 -27.75
CA LYS A 108 7.67 -19.48 -28.68
C LYS A 108 7.17 -18.25 -27.90
N PRO A 109 8.09 -17.44 -27.38
CA PRO A 109 7.74 -16.36 -26.44
C PRO A 109 6.83 -15.29 -27.07
N ASN A 110 6.92 -15.02 -28.38
CA ASN A 110 6.00 -14.11 -29.05
C ASN A 110 4.54 -14.62 -29.01
N GLU A 111 4.32 -15.92 -29.29
CA GLU A 111 2.97 -16.51 -29.22
C GLU A 111 2.45 -16.59 -27.78
N ILE A 112 3.34 -16.73 -26.79
CA ILE A 112 2.98 -16.62 -25.37
C ILE A 112 2.52 -15.20 -25.06
N SER A 113 3.25 -14.17 -25.51
CA SER A 113 2.89 -12.76 -25.29
C SER A 113 1.49 -12.46 -25.79
N ASP A 114 1.15 -12.86 -27.02
CA ASP A 114 -0.18 -12.63 -27.60
C ASP A 114 -1.31 -13.24 -26.76
N ILE A 115 -1.08 -14.43 -26.20
CA ILE A 115 -2.05 -15.11 -25.33
C ILE A 115 -2.15 -14.41 -23.98
N LEU A 116 -1.02 -13.99 -23.39
CA LEU A 116 -1.01 -13.28 -22.12
C LEU A 116 -1.75 -11.95 -22.22
N ASP A 117 -1.55 -11.20 -23.29
CA ASP A 117 -2.25 -9.93 -23.53
C ASP A 117 -3.77 -10.15 -23.59
N ALA A 118 -4.22 -11.20 -24.27
CA ALA A 118 -5.64 -11.55 -24.33
C ALA A 118 -6.23 -11.89 -22.95
N ILE A 119 -5.50 -12.70 -22.16
CA ILE A 119 -5.94 -13.09 -20.80
C ILE A 119 -5.95 -11.88 -19.87
N LEU A 120 -4.94 -11.01 -19.95
CA LEU A 120 -4.84 -9.81 -19.14
C LEU A 120 -6.02 -8.87 -19.41
N ILE A 121 -6.32 -8.59 -20.68
CA ILE A 121 -7.48 -7.75 -21.07
C ILE A 121 -8.78 -8.33 -20.49
N GLU A 122 -8.95 -9.66 -20.56
CA GLU A 122 -10.14 -10.33 -20.02
C GLU A 122 -10.25 -10.15 -18.50
N ILE A 123 -9.17 -10.42 -17.76
CA ILE A 123 -9.16 -10.37 -16.29
C ILE A 123 -9.27 -8.94 -15.77
N GLU A 124 -8.55 -7.98 -16.37
CA GLU A 124 -8.61 -6.56 -16.02
C GLU A 124 -10.05 -6.03 -16.05
N GLY A 125 -10.86 -6.50 -17.00
CA GLY A 125 -12.23 -6.05 -17.18
C GLY A 125 -13.18 -6.35 -16.01
N TYR A 126 -12.85 -7.29 -15.11
CA TYR A 126 -13.77 -7.67 -14.04
C TYR A 126 -13.16 -8.01 -12.69
N TYR A 127 -11.86 -8.35 -12.60
CA TYR A 127 -11.30 -9.00 -11.41
C TYR A 127 -11.42 -8.15 -10.15
N TRP A 128 -11.06 -6.86 -10.24
CA TRP A 128 -11.10 -5.96 -9.09
C TRP A 128 -12.50 -5.77 -8.52
N ASP A 129 -13.49 -5.49 -9.38
CA ASP A 129 -14.87 -5.28 -8.94
C ASP A 129 -15.51 -6.56 -8.44
N ARG A 130 -15.18 -7.70 -9.07
CA ARG A 130 -15.66 -9.00 -8.60
C ARG A 130 -15.06 -9.37 -7.25
N LEU A 131 -13.77 -9.11 -7.03
CA LEU A 131 -13.11 -9.33 -5.75
C LEU A 131 -13.79 -8.54 -4.63
N LYS A 132 -14.05 -7.25 -4.83
CA LYS A 132 -14.80 -6.42 -3.85
C LYS A 132 -16.20 -6.98 -3.58
N LYS A 133 -16.94 -7.37 -4.63
CA LYS A 133 -18.27 -8.00 -4.50
C LYS A 133 -18.21 -9.32 -3.74
N SER A 134 -17.23 -10.18 -4.02
CA SER A 134 -17.03 -11.46 -3.33
C SER A 134 -16.72 -11.24 -1.86
N ILE A 135 -15.86 -10.29 -1.51
CA ILE A 135 -15.59 -9.92 -0.11
C ILE A 135 -16.87 -9.47 0.59
N SER A 136 -17.56 -8.48 0.02
CA SER A 136 -18.80 -7.91 0.58
C SER A 136 -19.90 -8.96 0.78
N LYS A 137 -19.99 -9.94 -0.14
CA LYS A 137 -20.93 -11.06 -0.08
C LYS A 137 -20.55 -12.10 0.97
N GLU A 138 -19.28 -12.51 1.03
CA GLU A 138 -18.85 -13.61 1.91
C GLU A 138 -18.77 -13.17 3.38
N VAL A 139 -18.49 -11.91 3.69
CA VAL A 139 -18.56 -11.42 5.08
C VAL A 139 -19.99 -11.40 5.65
N ARG A 140 -21.02 -11.43 4.79
CA ARG A 140 -22.44 -11.46 5.17
C ARG A 140 -23.01 -12.87 5.27
N ARG A 141 -22.25 -13.88 4.84
CA ARG A 141 -22.66 -15.27 4.84
C ARG A 141 -22.04 -15.98 6.03
N ASP A 142 -22.73 -16.96 6.58
CA ASP A 142 -22.20 -17.74 7.70
C ASP A 142 -21.25 -18.87 7.26
N LEU A 143 -20.34 -18.59 6.32
CA LEU A 143 -19.51 -19.61 5.67
C LEU A 143 -18.00 -19.30 5.65
N ASN A 144 -17.25 -20.40 5.64
CA ASN A 144 -15.83 -20.63 5.37
C ASN A 144 -14.81 -19.50 5.66
N SER A 145 -14.21 -19.50 6.85
CA SER A 145 -13.07 -18.63 7.20
C SER A 145 -11.86 -18.77 6.25
N ARG A 146 -11.64 -19.94 5.62
CA ARG A 146 -10.51 -20.11 4.67
C ARG A 146 -10.72 -19.28 3.41
N LEU A 147 -11.96 -19.17 2.94
CA LEU A 147 -12.29 -18.34 1.78
C LEU A 147 -12.05 -16.85 2.08
N LEU A 148 -12.47 -16.37 3.26
CA LEU A 148 -12.21 -14.99 3.68
C LEU A 148 -10.71 -14.69 3.80
N ALA A 149 -9.93 -15.64 4.32
CA ALA A 149 -8.48 -15.49 4.36
C ALA A 149 -7.88 -15.39 2.94
N ALA A 150 -8.33 -16.24 2.01
CA ALA A 150 -7.88 -16.19 0.62
C ALA A 150 -8.30 -14.88 -0.08
N LEU A 151 -9.52 -14.40 0.15
CA LEU A 151 -9.99 -13.12 -0.37
C LEU A 151 -9.19 -11.95 0.20
N ALA A 152 -8.77 -12.02 1.48
CA ALA A 152 -7.88 -11.02 2.07
C ALA A 152 -6.49 -11.01 1.42
N ASP A 153 -5.95 -12.18 1.03
CA ASP A 153 -4.71 -12.24 0.23
C ASP A 153 -4.90 -11.54 -1.10
N SER A 154 -5.88 -11.99 -1.89
CA SER A 154 -6.15 -11.45 -3.22
C SER A 154 -6.41 -9.95 -3.18
N PHE A 155 -7.11 -9.46 -2.13
CA PHE A 155 -7.37 -8.04 -1.94
C PHE A 155 -6.09 -7.23 -1.74
N ILE A 156 -5.15 -7.71 -0.92
CA ILE A 156 -3.89 -7.00 -0.67
C ILE A 156 -3.07 -6.95 -1.95
N SER A 157 -2.87 -8.09 -2.63
CA SER A 157 -2.10 -8.16 -3.88
C SER A 157 -2.73 -7.28 -4.96
N GLU A 158 -4.06 -7.32 -5.10
CA GLU A 158 -4.77 -6.53 -6.10
C GLU A 158 -4.73 -5.05 -5.77
N ALA A 159 -4.91 -4.66 -4.50
CA ALA A 159 -4.79 -3.25 -4.11
C ALA A 159 -3.38 -2.70 -4.36
N GLU A 160 -2.33 -3.48 -4.08
CA GLU A 160 -0.96 -3.11 -4.42
C GLU A 160 -0.78 -2.95 -5.94
N LEU A 161 -1.32 -3.87 -6.75
CA LEU A 161 -1.32 -3.79 -8.22
C LEU A 161 -2.04 -2.54 -8.74
N GLN A 162 -3.19 -2.19 -8.15
CA GLN A 162 -3.95 -0.99 -8.50
C GLN A 162 -3.21 0.32 -8.14
N GLY A 163 -2.11 0.23 -7.39
CA GLY A 163 -1.23 1.34 -7.04
C GLY A 163 -1.39 1.88 -5.61
N PHE A 164 -2.07 1.15 -4.72
CA PHE A 164 -2.17 1.51 -3.31
C PHE A 164 -0.93 1.03 -2.53
N HIS A 165 -0.36 1.92 -1.71
CA HIS A 165 0.76 1.53 -0.87
C HIS A 165 0.32 0.60 0.27
N ARG A 166 1.10 -0.44 0.56
CA ARG A 166 0.82 -1.40 1.66
C ARG A 166 0.51 -0.74 2.99
N SER A 167 1.29 0.28 3.38
CA SER A 167 1.04 1.02 4.63
C SER A 167 -0.26 1.80 4.60
N TYR A 168 -0.70 2.30 3.43
CA TYR A 168 -2.02 2.92 3.30
C TYR A 168 -3.13 1.89 3.53
N ILE A 169 -3.04 0.71 2.89
CA ILE A 169 -4.01 -0.39 3.10
C ILE A 169 -4.08 -0.74 4.60
N TYR A 170 -2.93 -0.86 5.26
CA TYR A 170 -2.85 -1.12 6.71
C TYR A 170 -3.51 -0.01 7.54
N HIS A 171 -3.19 1.26 7.26
CA HIS A 171 -3.74 2.40 7.98
C HIS A 171 -5.25 2.54 7.82
N VAL A 172 -5.77 2.32 6.62
CA VAL A 172 -7.20 2.29 6.33
C VAL A 172 -7.85 1.13 7.09
N THR A 173 -7.27 -0.06 7.06
CA THR A 173 -7.75 -1.22 7.85
C THR A 173 -7.86 -0.89 9.34
N LYS A 174 -6.81 -0.28 9.93
CA LYS A 174 -6.84 0.18 11.34
C LYS A 174 -7.87 1.26 11.58
N LYS A 175 -7.99 2.23 10.66
CA LYS A 175 -8.92 3.35 10.79
C LYS A 175 -10.37 2.90 10.71
N THR A 176 -10.70 1.95 9.83
CA THR A 176 -12.08 1.51 9.61
C THR A 176 -12.51 0.49 10.65
N PHE A 177 -11.69 -0.52 10.95
CA PHE A 177 -12.14 -1.66 11.75
C PHE A 177 -11.75 -1.63 13.24
N TRP A 178 -10.78 -0.80 13.61
CA TRP A 178 -10.18 -0.86 14.96
C TRP A 178 -10.29 0.44 15.76
N ARG A 179 -10.50 1.58 15.10
CA ARG A 179 -10.69 2.89 15.77
C ARG A 179 -12.13 3.17 16.18
N PRO A 180 -13.13 3.11 15.27
CA PRO A 180 -14.53 3.33 15.63
C PRO A 180 -15.14 2.09 16.30
N LYS A 181 -16.33 2.25 16.89
CA LYS A 181 -17.16 1.11 17.29
C LYS A 181 -17.86 0.52 16.06
N ILE A 182 -17.71 -0.79 15.84
CA ILE A 182 -18.35 -1.51 14.74
C ILE A 182 -19.66 -2.12 15.24
N THR A 183 -20.75 -1.76 14.57
CA THR A 183 -22.12 -2.19 14.92
C THR A 183 -22.85 -2.86 13.77
N SER A 184 -22.37 -2.74 12.53
CA SER A 184 -22.96 -3.35 11.34
C SER A 184 -21.90 -3.98 10.45
N VAL A 185 -22.31 -5.00 9.69
CA VAL A 185 -21.51 -5.60 8.63
C VAL A 185 -21.21 -4.62 7.49
N ASP A 186 -22.02 -3.56 7.35
CA ASP A 186 -21.91 -2.56 6.27
C ASP A 186 -20.61 -1.73 6.32
N ALA A 187 -19.88 -1.78 7.45
CA ALA A 187 -18.53 -1.23 7.54
C ALA A 187 -17.57 -1.81 6.47
N ILE A 188 -17.88 -2.99 5.92
CA ILE A 188 -17.13 -3.55 4.80
C ILE A 188 -17.27 -2.73 3.52
N ASP A 189 -18.46 -2.21 3.22
CA ASP A 189 -18.68 -1.47 1.98
C ASP A 189 -18.07 -0.06 2.08
N GLU A 190 -18.15 0.55 3.27
CA GLU A 190 -17.39 1.76 3.58
C GLU A 190 -15.89 1.54 3.37
N PHE A 191 -15.34 0.44 3.89
CA PHE A 191 -13.95 0.07 3.69
C PHE A 191 -13.59 -0.08 2.20
N LEU A 192 -14.36 -0.86 1.44
CA LEU A 192 -14.08 -1.14 0.02
C LEU A 192 -14.25 0.11 -0.86
N SER A 193 -15.15 1.02 -0.50
CA SER A 193 -15.34 2.29 -1.23
C SER A 193 -14.08 3.17 -1.23
N LEU A 194 -13.24 3.09 -0.18
CA LEU A 194 -11.99 3.85 -0.08
C LEU A 194 -10.95 3.42 -1.13
N PHE A 195 -11.09 2.22 -1.70
CA PHE A 195 -10.24 1.69 -2.75
C PHE A 195 -10.88 1.76 -4.15
N SER A 196 -12.06 2.38 -4.24
CA SER A 196 -12.71 2.66 -5.54
C SER A 196 -12.41 4.07 -6.06
N LYS A 197 -11.63 4.85 -5.30
CA LYS A 197 -11.21 6.19 -5.71
C LYS A 197 -10.22 6.14 -6.87
N GLY A 198 -10.36 7.12 -7.76
CA GLY A 198 -9.45 7.34 -8.88
C GLY A 198 -8.06 7.81 -8.43
N ILE A 199 -7.24 8.17 -9.42
CA ILE A 199 -5.98 8.86 -9.17
C ILE A 199 -6.32 10.30 -8.74
N GLU A 200 -5.85 10.70 -7.56
CA GLU A 200 -5.98 12.06 -7.03
C GLU A 200 -4.61 12.75 -7.07
N LYS A 201 -4.59 14.08 -7.17
CA LYS A 201 -3.35 14.85 -7.05
C LYS A 201 -3.16 15.32 -5.62
N TYR A 202 -1.94 15.13 -5.13
CA TYR A 202 -1.56 15.53 -3.78
C TYR A 202 -0.45 16.60 -3.82
N THR A 203 -0.56 17.54 -2.88
CA THR A 203 0.49 18.51 -2.60
C THR A 203 1.04 18.26 -1.21
N PHE A 204 2.36 18.26 -1.08
CA PHE A 204 3.05 18.09 0.19
C PHE A 204 3.80 19.35 0.58
N VAL A 205 3.69 19.71 1.86
CA VAL A 205 4.50 20.76 2.47
C VAL A 205 5.33 20.15 3.60
N VAL A 206 6.63 20.36 3.56
CA VAL A 206 7.61 19.79 4.50
C VAL A 206 8.48 20.91 5.04
N LYS A 207 8.78 20.87 6.34
CA LYS A 207 9.77 21.78 6.93
C LYS A 207 11.18 21.26 6.71
N ALA A 208 12.11 22.16 6.41
CA ALA A 208 13.49 21.85 6.01
C ALA A 208 14.50 22.80 6.67
N SER A 209 15.77 22.37 6.75
CA SER A 209 16.88 23.21 7.19
C SER A 209 17.14 24.36 6.21
N LYS A 210 17.81 25.42 6.70
CA LYS A 210 18.16 26.58 5.86
C LYS A 210 19.10 26.24 4.72
N ASP A 211 19.89 25.18 4.84
CA ASP A 211 20.87 24.80 3.83
C ASP A 211 20.23 24.48 2.48
N LEU A 212 18.98 24.00 2.50
CA LEU A 212 18.18 23.72 1.31
C LEU A 212 17.78 24.97 0.51
N LEU A 213 17.93 26.18 1.05
CA LEU A 213 17.69 27.41 0.29
C LEU A 213 18.70 27.59 -0.86
N GLN A 214 19.93 27.09 -0.69
CA GLN A 214 20.95 27.12 -1.73
C GLN A 214 20.56 26.29 -2.96
N MET A 215 19.55 25.41 -2.80
CA MET A 215 19.09 24.46 -3.79
C MET A 215 17.80 24.93 -4.49
N LYS A 216 17.32 26.15 -4.18
CA LYS A 216 16.06 26.69 -4.69
C LYS A 216 16.01 26.71 -6.22
N ASP A 217 17.10 27.08 -6.88
CA ASP A 217 17.16 27.17 -8.34
C ASP A 217 17.10 25.80 -9.01
N PHE A 218 17.57 24.75 -8.33
CA PHE A 218 17.52 23.37 -8.82
C PHE A 218 16.22 22.65 -8.45
N ALA A 219 15.53 23.09 -7.39
CA ALA A 219 14.34 22.45 -6.85
C ALA A 219 13.22 22.31 -7.91
N ALA A 220 13.09 23.29 -8.80
CA ALA A 220 12.10 23.28 -9.87
C ALA A 220 12.28 22.10 -10.84
N ALA A 221 13.53 21.67 -11.09
CA ALA A 221 13.82 20.51 -11.94
C ALA A 221 13.30 19.18 -11.34
N PHE A 222 13.08 19.15 -10.04
CA PHE A 222 12.51 18.02 -9.30
C PHE A 222 11.01 18.22 -8.97
N GLY A 223 10.37 19.25 -9.53
CA GLY A 223 8.96 19.56 -9.26
C GLY A 223 8.70 20.10 -7.86
N MET A 224 9.70 20.78 -7.27
CA MET A 224 9.64 21.31 -5.91
C MET A 224 9.83 22.82 -5.89
N GLU A 225 9.23 23.47 -4.89
CA GLU A 225 9.44 24.89 -4.59
C GLU A 225 9.93 25.03 -3.15
N ILE A 226 10.98 25.82 -2.95
CA ILE A 226 11.58 26.08 -1.63
C ILE A 226 11.31 27.53 -1.23
N HIS A 227 10.67 27.71 -0.09
CA HIS A 227 10.19 28.99 0.41
C HIS A 227 10.65 29.22 1.85
N GLU A 228 11.10 30.44 2.17
CA GLU A 228 11.40 30.85 3.56
C GLU A 228 10.13 31.10 4.38
N GLN A 229 9.06 31.51 3.70
CA GLN A 229 7.75 31.72 4.30
C GLN A 229 6.86 30.51 4.05
N PRO A 230 5.93 30.20 4.95
CA PRO A 230 4.96 29.15 4.71
C PRO A 230 4.18 29.46 3.43
N PRO A 231 3.84 28.43 2.63
CA PRO A 231 3.00 28.64 1.46
C PRO A 231 1.67 29.27 1.88
N ASN A 232 1.12 30.14 1.02
CA ASN A 232 -0.18 30.73 1.25
C ASN A 232 -1.25 29.63 1.11
N LEU A 233 -1.65 29.07 2.24
CA LEU A 233 -2.65 28.03 2.31
C LEU A 233 -3.91 28.64 2.93
N GLU A 234 -5.00 28.65 2.18
CA GLU A 234 -6.32 29.01 2.71
C GLU A 234 -6.77 27.90 3.69
N LEU A 235 -6.33 27.95 4.95
CA LEU A 235 -6.54 26.84 5.88
C LEU A 235 -7.13 27.30 7.22
N ASN A 236 -8.42 27.02 7.39
CA ASN A 236 -9.16 27.15 8.65
C ASN A 236 -8.93 25.93 9.58
N HIS A 237 -7.67 25.56 9.85
CA HIS A 237 -7.39 24.37 10.67
C HIS A 237 -6.27 24.61 11.69
N GLU A 238 -6.63 24.67 12.97
CA GLU A 238 -5.73 24.94 14.12
C GLU A 238 -4.45 24.07 14.10
N GLN A 239 -4.56 22.82 13.63
CA GLN A 239 -3.40 21.92 13.56
C GLN A 239 -2.39 22.31 12.46
N VAL A 240 -2.86 22.92 11.37
CA VAL A 240 -2.00 23.44 10.30
C VAL A 240 -1.28 24.68 10.79
N GLU A 241 -1.95 25.59 11.52
CA GLU A 241 -1.31 26.74 12.16
C GLU A 241 -0.19 26.30 13.11
N LYS A 242 -0.46 25.28 13.95
CA LYS A 242 0.58 24.66 14.81
C LYS A 242 1.72 24.04 14.01
N PHE A 243 1.43 23.42 12.87
CA PHE A 243 2.46 22.89 11.99
C PHE A 243 3.27 23.99 11.32
N ILE A 244 2.66 25.11 10.94
CA ILE A 244 3.33 26.23 10.26
C ILE A 244 4.17 27.07 11.22
N GLY A 245 3.78 27.17 12.50
CA GLY A 245 4.46 27.99 13.51
C GLY A 245 5.98 27.77 13.60
N ASP A 246 6.68 28.74 14.16
CA ASP A 246 8.15 28.80 14.09
C ASP A 246 8.85 27.52 14.56
N SER A 247 9.80 27.05 13.74
CA SER A 247 10.74 25.98 14.09
C SER A 247 12.15 26.48 13.86
N ALA A 248 12.95 26.56 14.94
CA ALA A 248 14.33 27.03 14.86
C ALA A 248 15.23 26.08 14.03
N GLU A 249 14.96 24.77 14.06
CA GLU A 249 15.75 23.75 13.36
C GLU A 249 15.37 23.60 11.88
N CYS A 250 14.09 23.81 11.54
CA CYS A 250 13.59 23.67 10.17
C CYS A 250 12.70 24.86 9.78
N PRO A 251 13.29 26.04 9.51
CA PRO A 251 12.55 27.26 9.26
C PRO A 251 12.09 27.42 7.80
N VAL A 252 12.52 26.54 6.90
CA VAL A 252 12.22 26.61 5.45
C VAL A 252 11.12 25.62 5.11
N PHE A 253 10.35 25.90 4.05
CA PHE A 253 9.27 25.06 3.56
C PHE A 253 9.57 24.55 2.15
N ILE A 254 9.48 23.24 1.97
CA ILE A 254 9.51 22.59 0.65
C ILE A 254 8.08 22.23 0.27
N THR A 255 7.63 22.70 -0.88
CA THR A 255 6.33 22.36 -1.46
C THR A 255 6.51 21.51 -2.70
N ILE A 256 5.84 20.36 -2.75
CA ILE A 256 5.88 19.40 -3.84
C ILE A 256 4.46 19.23 -4.36
N LYS A 257 4.16 19.79 -5.53
CA LYS A 257 2.78 19.90 -6.04
C LYS A 257 2.42 18.76 -6.99
N GLY A 258 1.11 18.49 -7.11
CA GLY A 258 0.53 17.82 -8.26
C GLY A 258 0.84 16.32 -8.40
N GLN A 259 1.11 15.63 -7.31
CA GLN A 259 1.50 14.21 -7.36
C GLN A 259 0.29 13.31 -7.56
N ALA A 260 0.09 12.87 -8.81
CA ALA A 260 -1.00 11.98 -9.21
C ALA A 260 -0.76 10.55 -8.71
N ARG A 261 -1.51 10.12 -7.68
CA ARG A 261 -1.43 8.78 -7.07
C ARG A 261 -2.80 8.31 -6.59
N ARG A 262 -2.93 7.01 -6.35
CA ARG A 262 -4.14 6.42 -5.74
C ARG A 262 -4.32 6.78 -4.27
N ASP A 263 -3.21 7.00 -3.55
CA ASP A 263 -3.23 7.22 -2.12
C ASP A 263 -2.16 8.22 -1.65
N PRO A 264 -2.39 8.91 -0.52
CA PRO A 264 -1.49 9.94 -0.02
C PRO A 264 -0.13 9.38 0.47
N VAL A 265 -0.03 8.10 0.86
CA VAL A 265 1.23 7.50 1.30
C VAL A 265 2.14 7.24 0.11
N SER A 266 1.61 6.70 -0.98
CA SER A 266 2.33 6.56 -2.26
C SER A 266 2.85 7.91 -2.76
N ALA A 267 2.02 8.94 -2.67
CA ALA A 267 2.39 10.30 -3.08
C ALA A 267 3.50 10.89 -2.19
N ARG A 268 3.44 10.62 -0.88
CA ARG A 268 4.49 11.01 0.07
C ARG A 268 5.82 10.33 -0.21
N ILE A 269 5.83 9.02 -0.45
CA ILE A 269 7.07 8.27 -0.76
C ILE A 269 7.73 8.82 -2.02
N TYR A 270 6.93 9.14 -3.05
CA TYR A 270 7.47 9.77 -4.24
C TYR A 270 8.07 11.15 -3.93
N ALA A 271 7.36 11.97 -3.15
CA ALA A 271 7.84 13.28 -2.72
C ALA A 271 9.16 13.20 -1.92
N GLU A 272 9.28 12.21 -1.02
CA GLU A 272 10.54 11.92 -0.30
C GLU A 272 11.68 11.53 -1.25
N ARG A 273 11.43 10.67 -2.24
CA ARG A 273 12.43 10.31 -3.25
C ARG A 273 12.93 11.51 -4.05
N GLN A 274 12.07 12.47 -4.37
CA GLN A 274 12.49 13.70 -5.06
C GLN A 274 13.37 14.58 -4.16
N MET A 275 13.01 14.72 -2.88
CA MET A 275 13.84 15.45 -1.90
C MET A 275 15.21 14.77 -1.71
N GLU A 276 15.23 13.43 -1.59
CA GLU A 276 16.48 12.65 -1.49
C GLU A 276 17.33 12.77 -2.75
N ALA A 277 16.74 12.73 -3.93
CA ALA A 277 17.47 12.91 -5.19
C ALA A 277 18.11 14.30 -5.27
N LEU A 278 17.37 15.35 -4.91
CA LEU A 278 17.89 16.71 -4.86
C LEU A 278 19.02 16.85 -3.81
N ALA A 279 18.84 16.29 -2.61
CA ALA A 279 19.86 16.26 -1.56
C ALA A 279 21.15 15.55 -1.99
N ASN A 280 21.01 14.40 -2.67
CA ASN A 280 22.14 13.64 -3.18
C ASN A 280 22.92 14.44 -4.23
N VAL A 281 22.24 15.04 -5.22
CA VAL A 281 22.90 15.88 -6.23
C VAL A 281 23.68 17.01 -5.58
N PHE A 282 23.12 17.64 -4.55
CA PHE A 282 23.78 18.74 -3.88
C PHE A 282 24.98 18.30 -3.03
N SER A 283 24.91 17.14 -2.38
CA SER A 283 26.04 16.58 -1.62
C SER A 283 27.29 16.34 -2.48
N PHE A 284 27.13 16.14 -3.80
CA PHE A 284 28.24 16.05 -4.75
C PHE A 284 28.85 17.41 -5.09
N HIS A 285 28.05 18.49 -5.07
CA HIS A 285 28.49 19.83 -5.51
C HIS A 285 28.98 20.69 -4.36
N VAL A 286 28.44 20.49 -3.15
CA VAL A 286 28.80 21.25 -1.96
C VAL A 286 29.20 20.28 -0.85
N HIS A 287 30.52 20.10 -0.69
CA HIS A 287 31.05 19.41 0.48
C HIS A 287 30.68 20.23 1.73
N HIS A 288 30.16 19.56 2.77
CA HIS A 288 29.74 20.11 4.08
C HIS A 288 28.28 20.57 4.26
N VAL A 289 27.35 20.22 3.36
CA VAL A 289 25.91 20.42 3.63
C VAL A 289 25.23 19.09 3.93
N ASP A 290 24.59 19.00 5.09
CA ASP A 290 23.80 17.84 5.53
C ASP A 290 22.31 18.25 5.55
N PRO A 291 21.63 18.25 4.38
CA PRO A 291 20.27 18.73 4.28
C PRO A 291 19.35 17.82 5.09
N ASN A 292 18.65 18.39 6.05
CA ASN A 292 17.68 17.68 6.88
C ASN A 292 16.29 18.29 6.72
N TRP A 293 15.26 17.45 6.81
CA TRP A 293 13.87 17.87 6.79
C TRP A 293 13.05 17.10 7.83
N TYR A 294 11.98 17.75 8.27
CA TYR A 294 11.10 17.21 9.28
C TYR A 294 10.40 15.95 8.76
N SER A 295 10.35 14.93 9.62
CA SER A 295 9.73 13.65 9.27
C SER A 295 8.22 13.76 9.04
N VAL A 296 7.56 14.79 9.57
CA VAL A 296 6.12 14.99 9.37
C VAL A 296 5.92 15.94 8.19
N ALA A 297 5.06 15.54 7.27
CA ALA A 297 4.62 16.36 6.15
C ALA A 297 3.13 16.67 6.22
N LEU A 298 2.79 17.89 5.85
CA LEU A 298 1.43 18.33 5.61
C LEU A 298 0.99 17.83 4.22
N CYS A 299 -0.15 17.12 4.17
CA CYS A 299 -0.73 16.61 2.93
C CYS A 299 -2.00 17.38 2.61
N LEU A 300 -2.08 17.87 1.36
CA LEU A 300 -3.18 18.62 0.79
C LEU A 300 -3.66 17.93 -0.50
N ASP A 301 -4.92 18.12 -0.88
CA ASP A 301 -5.38 17.77 -2.22
C ASP A 301 -5.13 18.90 -3.24
N GLU A 302 -5.62 18.70 -4.47
CA GLU A 302 -5.54 19.66 -5.57
C GLU A 302 -6.23 20.99 -5.26
N GLU A 303 -7.26 20.98 -4.42
CA GLU A 303 -7.99 22.16 -3.97
C GLU A 303 -7.36 22.81 -2.72
N ASN A 304 -6.18 22.34 -2.31
CA ASN A 304 -5.48 22.74 -1.08
C ASN A 304 -6.23 22.42 0.23
N ASN A 305 -7.22 21.52 0.20
CA ASN A 305 -7.88 21.07 1.42
C ASN A 305 -6.95 20.16 2.23
N PHE A 306 -6.95 20.35 3.55
CA PHE A 306 -6.18 19.52 4.48
C PHE A 306 -6.63 18.06 4.46
N LYS A 307 -5.71 17.13 4.11
CA LYS A 307 -5.95 15.68 4.16
C LYS A 307 -5.36 15.00 5.40
N GLY A 308 -4.36 15.62 6.02
CA GLY A 308 -3.73 15.09 7.23
C GLY A 308 -2.23 15.34 7.29
N PHE A 309 -1.65 14.89 8.41
CA PHE A 309 -0.20 14.79 8.56
C PHE A 309 0.25 13.37 8.26
N LEU A 310 1.31 13.26 7.45
CA LEU A 310 1.92 11.99 7.12
C LEU A 310 3.32 11.91 7.71
N LYS A 311 3.62 10.76 8.30
CA LYS A 311 4.97 10.36 8.68
C LYS A 311 5.50 9.40 7.62
N PRO A 312 6.83 9.31 7.40
CA PRO A 312 7.39 8.28 6.56
C PRO A 312 6.92 6.90 7.04
N PRO A 313 6.71 5.94 6.13
CA PRO A 313 6.45 4.56 6.53
C PRO A 313 7.61 4.10 7.44
N MET A 314 7.27 3.60 8.64
CA MET A 314 8.28 3.15 9.58
C MET A 314 9.02 1.95 9.00
N GLN A 315 10.35 2.06 8.86
CA GLN A 315 11.15 0.90 8.50
C GLN A 315 11.02 -0.20 9.57
N PRO A 316 10.93 -1.48 9.15
CA PRO A 316 10.82 -2.62 10.06
C PRO A 316 11.83 -2.56 11.22
N ILE A 317 13.10 -2.34 10.91
CA ILE A 317 14.19 -2.35 11.91
C ILE A 317 14.01 -1.28 13.00
N LYS A 318 13.45 -0.11 12.68
CA LYS A 318 13.30 1.01 13.64
C LYS A 318 12.17 0.78 14.65
N ARG A 319 11.11 0.05 14.28
CA ARG A 319 9.98 -0.21 15.20
C ARG A 319 10.22 -1.40 16.13
N CYS A 320 11.07 -2.38 15.76
CA CYS A 320 11.49 -3.44 16.68
C CYS A 320 12.16 -2.89 17.94
N ARG A 321 12.94 -1.79 17.81
CA ARG A 321 13.50 -1.07 18.96
C ARG A 321 12.42 -0.34 19.77
N HIS A 322 11.45 0.27 19.10
CA HIS A 322 10.36 1.00 19.78
C HIS A 322 9.39 0.07 20.53
N SER A 323 9.03 -1.08 19.95
CA SER A 323 8.13 -2.06 20.58
C SER A 323 8.78 -2.77 21.77
N SER A 324 10.11 -2.96 21.75
CA SER A 324 10.85 -3.50 22.90
C SER A 324 11.01 -2.47 24.04
N ILE A 325 11.00 -1.17 23.73
CA ILE A 325 10.96 -0.09 24.75
C ILE A 325 9.57 0.03 25.37
N GLU A 326 8.50 0.05 24.56
CA GLU A 326 7.11 0.06 25.08
C GLU A 326 6.80 -1.19 25.95
N ASN A 327 7.34 -2.36 25.58
CA ASN A 327 7.19 -3.57 26.40
C ASN A 327 7.96 -3.49 27.72
N LYS A 328 9.15 -2.87 27.75
CA LYS A 328 9.90 -2.62 28.98
C LYS A 328 9.20 -1.60 29.89
N GLU A 329 8.65 -0.53 29.33
CA GLU A 329 7.89 0.46 30.09
C GLU A 329 6.57 -0.10 30.64
N ALA A 330 5.94 -1.05 29.93
CA ALA A 330 4.76 -1.77 30.41
C ALA A 330 5.10 -2.82 31.49
N GLU A 331 6.28 -3.44 31.45
CA GLU A 331 6.77 -4.33 32.52
C GLU A 331 7.13 -3.58 33.80
N ILE A 332 7.65 -2.34 33.70
CA ILE A 332 7.99 -1.49 34.84
C ILE A 332 6.73 -0.92 35.54
N LYS A 333 5.57 -0.89 34.87
CA LYS A 333 4.31 -0.34 35.40
C LYS A 333 3.34 -1.38 35.99
N LYS A 334 3.76 -2.62 36.25
CA LYS A 334 2.96 -3.52 37.09
C LYS A 334 3.18 -3.14 38.57
N PRO A 335 2.17 -2.66 39.32
CA PRO A 335 2.31 -2.56 40.76
C PRO A 335 2.45 -3.97 41.35
N LEU A 336 3.40 -4.11 42.26
CA LEU A 336 3.43 -5.20 43.21
C LEU A 336 2.16 -5.17 44.09
N ASN A 337 1.59 -6.36 44.26
CA ASN A 337 0.72 -6.83 45.34
C ASN A 337 -0.81 -6.66 45.25
N CYS A 338 -1.42 -7.83 45.52
CA CYS A 338 -2.77 -8.18 45.97
C CYS A 338 -3.91 -8.13 44.95
#